data_AF-A0AAD5INA5-F1
#
_entry.id   AF-A0AAD5INA5-F1
#
_cell.length_a   1.000
_cell.length_b   1.000
_cell.length_c   1.000
_cell.angle_alpha   90.00
_cell.angle_beta   90.00
_cell.angle_gamma   90.00
#
_symmetry.space_group_name_H-M   'P 1'
#
loop_
_entity.id
_entity.type
_entity.pdbx_description
1 polymer ?
#
loop_
_entity_poly.entity_id
_entity_poly.type
_entity_poly.pdbx_seq_one_letter_code
_entity_poly.pdbx_strand_id
1 'polypeptide(L)'
;MSNITVCARFRPLSSKESSNHGDSVCVHGIDAETFVFKDEKEEDFSFSFDRVFDEKSEQAEVYKFLALPIVQDAVNAINGTIITYGQGPSVLECDEQKQGLLQRAANGLFQCIKSTEESVKHTIKLSMVEIYMEKVRVKSGKLVLVDLAGSEKVEKTGAEGSVLEEAKTINKSLSALGNVINALTCGSPGKTNYIPYRDSKLTRILQDALGGNSRTALLCCCSPSSSNATESLSTLRFGTSLSVRTRLSKARVAAAERLNALQIEAVENGNTNVVQKISELLQVRSLSSFKMPK
;
A
#
# COMPACT_ATOMS: atom_id res chain seq x y z
N MET A 1 4.35 -3.45 -13.60
CA MET A 1 3.34 -3.72 -12.55
C MET A 1 3.79 -2.98 -11.31
N SER A 2 2.91 -2.22 -10.65
CA SER A 2 3.24 -1.55 -9.39
C SER A 2 3.66 -2.58 -8.33
N ASN A 3 4.87 -2.41 -7.81
CA ASN A 3 5.37 -3.11 -6.64
C ASN A 3 4.92 -2.30 -5.43
N ILE A 4 3.97 -2.82 -4.65
CA ILE A 4 3.44 -2.13 -3.48
C ILE A 4 4.23 -2.62 -2.27
N THR A 5 4.94 -1.69 -1.61
CA THR A 5 5.61 -1.97 -0.33
C THR A 5 4.57 -1.92 0.77
N VAL A 6 4.42 -2.98 1.55
CA VAL A 6 3.44 -3.06 2.64
C VAL A 6 4.21 -3.15 3.95
N CYS A 7 3.93 -2.24 4.87
CA CYS A 7 4.50 -2.23 6.22
C CYS A 7 3.39 -2.28 7.26
N ALA A 8 3.66 -2.88 8.41
CA ALA A 8 2.80 -2.78 9.59
C ALA A 8 3.43 -1.84 10.61
N ARG A 9 2.60 -1.10 11.33
CA ARG A 9 3.01 -0.26 12.46
C ARG A 9 2.06 -0.44 13.63
N PHE A 10 2.61 -0.85 14.76
CA PHE A 10 1.92 -0.88 16.04
C PHE A 10 2.28 0.39 16.82
N ARG A 11 1.27 1.20 17.16
CA ARG A 11 1.48 2.38 18.02
C ARG A 11 1.59 1.96 19.49
N PRO A 12 2.16 2.81 20.37
CA PRO A 12 2.02 2.61 21.81
C PRO A 12 0.54 2.54 22.24
N LEU A 13 0.28 1.85 23.34
CA LEU A 13 -1.03 1.87 24.00
C LEU A 13 -1.39 3.29 24.42
N SER A 14 -2.65 3.66 24.23
CA SER A 14 -3.19 4.92 24.73
C SER A 14 -3.50 4.81 26.22
N SER A 15 -3.54 5.94 26.93
CA SER A 15 -3.89 5.97 28.36
C SER A 15 -5.25 5.33 28.67
N LYS A 16 -6.20 5.39 27.73
CA LYS A 16 -7.52 4.73 27.85
C LYS A 16 -7.44 3.21 27.68
N GLU A 17 -6.57 2.73 26.78
CA GLU A 17 -6.38 1.29 26.57
C GLU A 17 -5.64 0.64 27.75
N SER A 18 -4.60 1.31 28.27
CA SER A 18 -3.87 0.84 29.46
C SER A 18 -4.75 0.77 30.71
N SER A 19 -5.63 1.76 30.91
CA SER A 19 -6.51 1.80 32.09
C SER A 19 -7.67 0.80 32.03
N ASN A 20 -8.28 0.58 30.86
CA ASN A 20 -9.49 -0.25 30.75
C ASN A 20 -9.21 -1.75 30.59
N HIS A 21 -8.06 -2.14 30.05
CA HIS A 21 -7.76 -3.55 29.71
C HIS A 21 -6.42 -4.06 30.24
N GLY A 22 -5.80 -3.36 31.18
CA GLY A 22 -4.63 -3.83 31.93
C GLY A 22 -3.43 -4.20 31.04
N ASP A 23 -3.16 -3.37 30.03
CA ASP A 23 -2.09 -3.57 29.04
C ASP A 23 -2.16 -4.89 28.25
N SER A 24 -3.34 -5.53 28.19
CA SER A 24 -3.56 -6.71 27.35
C SER A 24 -3.32 -6.37 25.87
N VAL A 25 -2.31 -7.02 25.28
CA VAL A 25 -1.87 -6.80 23.90
C VAL A 25 -2.12 -8.02 23.02
N CYS A 26 -2.53 -7.78 21.77
CA CYS A 26 -2.85 -8.79 20.76
C CYS A 26 -1.69 -9.09 19.79
N VAL A 27 -0.48 -8.59 20.05
CA VAL A 27 0.68 -8.77 19.17
C VAL A 27 1.92 -9.19 19.94
N HIS A 28 2.61 -10.22 19.45
CA HIS A 28 3.80 -10.81 20.07
C HIS A 28 4.81 -11.28 19.02
N GLY A 29 6.04 -11.58 19.46
CA GLY A 29 7.08 -12.11 18.58
C GLY A 29 7.39 -11.19 17.39
N ILE A 30 7.39 -9.87 17.62
CA ILE A 30 7.66 -8.88 16.58
C ILE A 30 9.14 -8.91 16.22
N ASP A 31 9.41 -9.27 14.97
CA ASP A 31 10.69 -9.12 14.29
C ASP A 31 10.59 -8.04 13.20
N ALA A 32 11.67 -7.83 12.45
CA ALA A 32 11.72 -6.80 11.41
C ALA A 32 10.67 -6.96 10.30
N GLU A 33 10.25 -8.19 10.00
CA GLU A 33 9.32 -8.50 8.90
C GLU A 33 8.12 -9.35 9.32
N THR A 34 8.16 -9.97 10.50
CA THR A 34 7.18 -10.96 10.95
C THR A 34 6.69 -10.68 12.36
N PHE A 35 5.48 -11.10 12.66
CA PHE A 35 4.92 -11.09 14.01
C PHE A 35 3.77 -12.08 14.13
N VAL A 36 3.40 -12.40 15.36
CA VAL A 36 2.21 -13.18 15.70
C VAL A 36 1.14 -12.25 16.25
N PHE A 37 -0.06 -12.38 15.72
CA PHE A 37 -1.25 -11.63 16.13
C PHE A 37 -2.28 -12.58 16.73
N LYS A 38 -2.78 -12.25 17.91
CA LYS A 38 -3.78 -13.04 18.63
C LYS A 38 -5.15 -12.39 18.52
N ASP A 39 -6.15 -13.12 18.03
CA ASP A 39 -7.51 -12.59 17.91
C ASP A 39 -8.33 -12.73 19.20
N GLU A 40 -9.57 -12.27 19.19
CA GLU A 40 -10.50 -12.35 20.33
C GLU A 40 -10.88 -13.78 20.74
N LYS A 41 -10.62 -14.76 19.88
CA LYS A 41 -10.83 -16.19 20.15
C LYS A 41 -9.57 -16.88 20.65
N GLU A 42 -8.52 -16.11 20.95
CA GLU A 42 -7.21 -16.60 21.35
C GLU A 42 -6.52 -17.45 20.26
N GLU A 43 -6.90 -17.26 18.98
CA GLU A 43 -6.24 -17.89 17.84
C GLU A 43 -5.04 -17.05 17.39
N ASP A 44 -3.89 -17.71 17.17
CA ASP A 44 -2.66 -17.08 16.71
C ASP A 44 -2.58 -17.06 15.17
N PHE A 45 -2.33 -15.87 14.62
CA PHE A 45 -2.12 -15.62 13.20
C PHE A 45 -0.72 -15.07 12.96
N SER A 46 0.06 -15.76 12.13
CA SER A 46 1.37 -15.26 11.70
C SER A 46 1.24 -14.32 10.50
N PHE A 47 1.84 -13.14 10.60
CA PHE A 47 1.87 -12.15 9.53
C PHE A 47 3.31 -11.87 9.07
N SER A 48 3.45 -11.49 7.80
CA SER A 48 4.72 -11.12 7.18
C SER A 48 4.55 -9.95 6.21
N PHE A 49 5.33 -8.89 6.41
CA PHE A 49 5.33 -7.66 5.60
C PHE A 49 6.75 -7.26 5.21
N ASP A 50 6.89 -6.24 4.36
CA ASP A 50 8.21 -5.73 3.96
C ASP A 50 8.95 -5.05 5.14
N ARG A 51 8.20 -4.56 6.14
CA ARG A 51 8.73 -4.08 7.43
C ARG A 51 7.64 -4.03 8.50
N VAL A 52 8.01 -4.26 9.75
CA VAL A 52 7.16 -4.08 10.93
C VAL A 52 7.81 -3.04 11.84
N PHE A 53 7.02 -2.04 12.23
CA PHE A 53 7.39 -0.99 13.17
C PHE A 53 6.62 -1.21 14.47
N ASP A 54 7.33 -1.34 15.58
CA ASP A 54 6.75 -1.47 16.91
C ASP A 54 6.59 -0.09 17.59
N GLU A 55 6.19 -0.10 18.86
CA GLU A 55 6.02 1.12 19.65
C GLU A 55 7.32 1.90 19.89
N LYS A 56 8.48 1.25 19.75
CA LYS A 56 9.81 1.84 19.93
C LYS A 56 10.32 2.50 18.64
N SER A 57 9.72 2.16 17.51
CA SER A 57 10.11 2.66 16.20
C SER A 57 9.80 4.15 16.05
N GLU A 58 10.81 4.92 15.65
CA GLU A 58 10.68 6.36 15.49
C GLU A 58 10.02 6.74 14.15
N GLN A 59 9.34 7.89 14.13
CA GLN A 59 8.79 8.46 12.88
C GLN A 59 9.86 8.67 11.80
N ALA A 60 11.10 8.96 12.20
CA ALA A 60 12.21 9.12 11.28
C ALA A 60 12.58 7.81 10.57
N GLU A 61 12.48 6.67 11.25
CA GLU A 61 12.74 5.35 10.69
C GLU A 61 11.65 4.97 9.68
N VAL A 62 10.39 5.17 10.05
CA VAL A 62 9.24 4.96 9.15
C VAL A 62 9.41 5.78 7.87
N TYR A 63 9.78 7.06 8.01
CA TYR A 63 10.06 7.93 6.87
C TYR A 63 11.20 7.40 5.97
N LYS A 64 12.36 7.07 6.57
CA LYS A 64 13.54 6.61 5.83
C LYS A 64 13.26 5.34 5.04
N PHE A 65 12.53 4.40 5.62
CA PHE A 65 12.25 3.13 4.96
C PHE A 65 11.13 3.27 3.92
N LEU A 66 10.01 3.90 4.29
CA LEU A 66 8.79 3.85 3.49
C LEU A 66 8.68 5.02 2.51
N ALA A 67 8.93 6.25 2.97
CA ALA A 67 8.61 7.45 2.21
C ALA A 67 9.79 8.01 1.42
N LEU A 68 11.01 7.96 1.95
CA LEU A 68 12.20 8.49 1.29
C LEU A 68 12.42 7.91 -0.13
N PRO A 69 12.28 6.59 -0.39
CA PRO A 69 12.42 6.05 -1.74
C PRO A 69 11.36 6.56 -2.71
N ILE A 70 10.16 6.88 -2.22
CA ILE A 70 9.06 7.42 -3.01
C ILE A 70 9.30 8.90 -3.31
N VAL A 71 9.84 9.65 -2.35
CA VAL A 71 10.23 11.05 -2.51
C VAL A 71 11.34 11.19 -3.55
N GLN A 72 12.37 10.34 -3.49
CA GLN A 72 13.45 10.32 -4.48
C GLN A 72 12.93 10.00 -5.89
N ASP A 73 12.06 9.00 -6.00
CA ASP A 73 11.38 8.64 -7.24
C ASP A 73 10.53 9.79 -7.79
N ALA A 74 9.82 10.53 -6.94
CA ALA A 74 9.02 11.68 -7.35
C ALA A 74 9.86 12.80 -7.98
N VAL A 75 11.07 13.05 -7.47
CA VAL A 75 12.02 14.00 -8.09
C VAL A 75 12.48 13.50 -9.47
N ASN A 76 12.60 12.19 -9.64
CA ASN A 76 12.91 11.53 -10.92
C ASN A 76 11.67 11.31 -11.82
N ALA A 77 10.60 12.07 -11.59
CA ALA A 77 9.35 12.03 -12.36
C ALA A 77 8.62 10.67 -12.34
N ILE A 78 8.88 9.82 -11.34
CA ILE A 78 8.13 8.60 -11.09
C ILE A 78 6.98 8.95 -10.14
N ASN A 79 5.75 8.53 -10.46
CA ASN A 79 4.62 8.78 -9.57
C ASN A 79 4.81 8.01 -8.25
N GLY A 80 4.53 8.69 -7.14
CA GLY A 80 4.65 8.14 -5.80
C GLY A 80 3.32 8.16 -5.07
N THR A 81 2.98 7.10 -4.35
CA THR A 81 1.79 7.08 -3.49
C THR A 81 2.08 6.44 -2.15
N ILE A 82 1.80 7.13 -1.06
CA ILE A 82 1.85 6.58 0.30
C ILE A 82 0.44 6.56 0.85
N ILE A 83 0.00 5.39 1.30
CA ILE A 83 -1.32 5.15 1.86
C ILE A 83 -1.13 4.76 3.33
N THR A 84 -1.75 5.47 4.25
CA THR A 84 -1.92 5.02 5.64
C THR A 84 -3.32 4.42 5.77
N TYR A 85 -3.43 3.26 6.44
CA TYR A 85 -4.69 2.58 6.63
C TYR A 85 -4.75 1.89 7.99
N GLY A 86 -5.84 2.10 8.72
CA GLY A 86 -6.10 1.44 10.01
C GLY A 86 -6.36 2.43 11.14
N GLN A 87 -6.36 1.94 12.37
CA GLN A 87 -6.82 2.68 13.54
C GLN A 87 -5.67 3.44 14.23
N GLY A 88 -5.78 4.77 14.35
CA GLY A 88 -4.86 5.58 15.14
C GLY A 88 -4.77 7.04 14.69
N PRO A 89 -4.12 7.92 15.49
CA PRO A 89 -3.85 9.29 15.06
C PRO A 89 -3.04 9.28 13.76
N SER A 90 -3.31 10.26 12.90
CA SER A 90 -2.70 10.36 11.58
C SER A 90 -1.18 10.27 11.68
N VAL A 91 -0.58 9.19 11.17
CA VAL A 91 0.89 9.08 11.06
C VAL A 91 1.45 10.21 10.17
N LEU A 92 0.59 10.81 9.35
CA LEU A 92 0.94 11.93 8.48
C LEU A 92 1.10 13.22 9.27
N GLU A 93 0.32 13.44 10.34
CA GLU A 93 0.36 14.65 11.15
C GLU A 93 0.92 14.36 12.56
N CYS A 94 2.04 14.97 12.91
CA CYS A 94 2.49 15.01 14.29
C CYS A 94 2.91 16.44 14.67
N ASP A 95 2.64 16.74 15.94
CA ASP A 95 2.75 18.01 16.68
C ASP A 95 4.06 18.79 16.43
N GLU A 96 4.10 20.07 16.81
CA GLU A 96 5.23 21.01 16.63
C GLU A 96 6.58 20.45 17.11
N GLN A 97 6.56 19.51 18.07
CA GLN A 97 7.73 18.87 18.66
C GLN A 97 8.19 17.59 17.93
N LYS A 98 7.35 16.96 17.09
CA LYS A 98 7.67 15.71 16.38
C LYS A 98 7.15 15.75 14.94
N GLN A 99 8.03 15.98 13.97
CA GLN A 99 7.65 15.96 12.55
C GLN A 99 7.07 14.59 12.13
N GLY A 100 5.84 14.63 11.60
CA GLY A 100 5.14 13.48 11.02
C GLY A 100 5.66 13.10 9.64
N LEU A 101 5.05 12.09 9.03
CA LEU A 101 5.47 11.58 7.72
C LEU A 101 5.31 12.64 6.62
N LEU A 102 4.28 13.48 6.69
CA LEU A 102 4.01 14.56 5.74
C LEU A 102 5.13 15.60 5.74
N GLN A 103 5.48 16.14 6.91
CA GLN A 103 6.53 17.15 7.04
C GLN A 103 7.88 16.60 6.58
N ARG A 104 8.19 15.35 6.92
CA ARG A 104 9.44 14.69 6.48
C ARG A 104 9.47 14.45 4.97
N ALA A 105 8.35 14.05 4.37
CA ALA A 105 8.24 13.88 2.92
C ALA A 105 8.41 15.20 2.18
N ALA A 106 7.77 16.28 2.65
CA ALA A 106 7.94 17.61 2.09
C ALA A 106 9.38 18.10 2.20
N ASN A 107 9.98 18.02 3.40
CA ASN A 107 11.37 18.43 3.63
C ASN A 107 12.35 17.63 2.77
N GLY A 108 12.17 16.31 2.70
CA GLY A 108 12.98 15.44 1.86
C GLY A 108 12.86 15.77 0.38
N LEU A 109 11.67 16.13 -0.10
CA LEU A 109 11.46 16.52 -1.49
C LEU A 109 12.27 17.78 -1.83
N PHE A 110 12.19 18.81 -0.98
CA PHE A 110 12.97 20.03 -1.16
C PHE A 110 14.48 19.77 -1.06
N GLN A 111 14.91 18.88 -0.16
CA GLN A 111 16.31 18.51 -0.03
C GLN A 111 16.83 17.78 -1.28
N CYS A 112 16.08 16.79 -1.79
CA CYS A 112 16.43 16.07 -3.01
C CYS A 112 16.53 17.00 -4.23
N ILE A 113 15.64 18.00 -4.32
CA ILE A 113 15.67 18.98 -5.41
C ILE A 113 16.89 19.90 -5.31
N LYS A 114 17.24 20.36 -4.10
CA LYS A 114 18.44 21.16 -3.87
C LYS A 114 19.74 20.42 -4.20
N SER A 115 19.73 19.09 -4.13
CA SER A 115 20.87 18.26 -4.50
C SER A 115 20.96 17.92 -5.99
N THR A 116 19.96 18.29 -6.80
CA THR A 116 20.00 18.11 -8.26
C THR A 116 20.83 19.21 -8.92
N GLU A 117 21.41 18.94 -10.08
CA GLU A 117 22.14 19.93 -10.88
C GLU A 117 21.30 21.19 -11.19
N GLU A 118 21.93 22.38 -11.13
CA GLU A 118 21.29 23.69 -11.34
C GLU A 118 20.59 23.85 -12.70
N SER A 119 20.88 22.97 -13.68
CA SER A 119 20.31 22.99 -15.02
C SER A 119 18.89 22.40 -15.13
N VAL A 120 18.40 21.73 -14.08
CA VAL A 120 17.10 21.04 -14.11
C VAL A 120 15.98 21.93 -13.56
N LYS A 121 15.05 22.34 -14.44
CA LYS A 121 13.86 23.10 -14.03
C LYS A 121 12.80 22.15 -13.44
N HIS A 122 12.73 22.10 -12.11
CA HIS A 122 11.70 21.33 -11.42
C HIS A 122 10.37 22.10 -11.33
N THR A 123 9.24 21.44 -11.62
CA THR A 123 7.89 21.94 -11.31
C THR A 123 7.22 20.95 -10.36
N ILE A 124 7.15 21.31 -9.07
CA ILE A 124 6.51 20.49 -8.05
C ILE A 124 5.03 20.87 -7.98
N LYS A 125 4.14 19.89 -8.11
CA LYS A 125 2.73 20.05 -7.73
C LYS A 125 2.45 19.14 -6.55
N LEU A 126 2.38 19.74 -5.37
CA LEU A 126 1.85 19.06 -4.19
C LEU A 126 0.33 19.17 -4.21
N SER A 127 -0.36 18.05 -4.01
CA SER A 127 -1.81 18.04 -3.88
C SER A 127 -2.16 17.17 -2.68
N MET A 128 -2.50 17.82 -1.57
CA MET A 128 -3.15 17.17 -0.45
C MET A 128 -4.64 17.10 -0.77
N VAL A 129 -5.18 15.87 -0.84
CA VAL A 129 -6.60 15.65 -1.14
C VAL A 129 -7.23 15.07 0.12
N GLU A 130 -7.87 15.94 0.89
CA GLU A 130 -8.88 15.52 1.85
C GLU A 130 -10.17 15.28 1.05
N ILE A 131 -10.69 14.06 1.06
CA ILE A 131 -11.88 13.72 0.28
C ILE A 131 -13.12 14.23 1.04
N TYR A 132 -13.44 15.52 0.85
CA TYR A 132 -14.73 16.13 1.19
C TYR A 132 -15.35 16.72 -0.09
N MET A 133 -16.53 16.24 -0.49
CA MET A 133 -17.32 16.76 -1.62
C MET A 133 -16.61 16.96 -2.99
N GLU A 134 -16.01 15.88 -3.50
CA GLU A 134 -16.23 15.47 -4.90
C GLU A 134 -15.56 16.20 -6.11
N LYS A 135 -14.44 16.96 -6.04
CA LYS A 135 -13.72 17.44 -7.28
C LYS A 135 -12.19 17.45 -7.20
N VAL A 136 -11.50 17.23 -8.35
CA VAL A 136 -10.20 17.84 -8.83
C VAL A 136 -9.54 17.04 -10.01
N ARG A 137 -8.79 17.72 -10.92
CA ARG A 137 -7.87 17.16 -11.97
C ARG A 137 -6.64 18.06 -12.34
N VAL A 138 -5.64 17.42 -13.00
CA VAL A 138 -4.56 17.84 -13.98
C VAL A 138 -3.10 17.45 -13.57
N LYS A 139 -2.23 17.05 -14.54
CA LYS A 139 -0.95 16.27 -14.38
C LYS A 139 0.38 17.08 -14.30
N SER A 140 1.32 16.47 -13.57
CA SER A 140 2.81 16.56 -13.49
C SER A 140 3.27 15.31 -12.67
N GLY A 141 4.57 15.10 -12.42
CA GLY A 141 5.02 14.08 -11.45
C GLY A 141 4.30 14.27 -10.11
N LYS A 142 3.71 13.20 -9.59
CA LYS A 142 2.71 13.28 -8.52
C LYS A 142 3.16 12.46 -7.31
N LEU A 143 3.45 13.13 -6.21
CA LEU A 143 3.50 12.51 -4.89
C LEU A 143 2.11 12.65 -4.26
N VAL A 144 1.48 11.51 -3.98
CA VAL A 144 0.17 11.45 -3.32
C VAL A 144 0.36 10.85 -1.94
N LEU A 145 0.02 11.62 -0.91
CA LEU A 145 -0.10 11.13 0.45
C LEU A 145 -1.59 10.97 0.73
N VAL A 146 -2.00 9.78 1.13
CA VAL A 146 -3.39 9.43 1.36
C VAL A 146 -3.53 8.97 2.80
N ASP A 147 -4.20 9.80 3.61
CA ASP A 147 -4.71 9.36 4.90
C ASP A 147 -6.11 8.79 4.71
N LEU A 148 -6.28 7.51 5.02
CA LEU A 148 -7.61 6.92 5.04
C LEU A 148 -8.21 7.12 6.43
N ALA A 149 -9.51 7.42 6.45
CA ALA A 149 -10.27 7.40 7.67
C ALA A 149 -10.19 6.02 8.34
N GLY A 150 -10.40 6.00 9.66
CA GLY A 150 -10.36 4.79 10.47
C GLY A 150 -11.27 3.69 9.91
N SER A 151 -10.81 2.44 10.00
CA SER A 151 -11.53 1.28 9.49
C SER A 151 -12.54 0.70 10.47
N GLU A 152 -12.79 1.39 11.59
CA GLU A 152 -13.64 0.90 12.67
C GLU A 152 -15.09 0.66 12.24
N LYS A 153 -15.66 -0.41 12.78
CA LYS A 153 -17.08 -0.71 12.60
C LYS A 153 -17.94 0.34 13.27
N VAL A 154 -18.93 0.82 12.52
CA VAL A 154 -19.95 1.79 12.96
C VAL A 154 -20.67 1.35 14.24
N GLU A 155 -20.85 0.04 14.44
CA GLU A 155 -21.48 -0.53 15.66
C GLU A 155 -20.70 -0.20 16.95
N LYS A 156 -19.38 0.00 16.85
CA LYS A 156 -18.52 0.33 18.00
C LYS A 156 -18.47 1.83 18.31
N THR A 157 -18.93 2.69 17.40
CA THR A 157 -18.79 4.15 17.56
C THR A 157 -19.96 4.77 18.33
N GLY A 158 -21.08 4.05 18.49
CA GLY A 158 -22.30 4.58 19.13
C GLY A 158 -22.87 5.80 18.41
N ALA A 159 -22.52 6.01 17.14
CA ALA A 159 -22.92 7.19 16.38
C ALA A 159 -24.40 7.14 15.99
N GLU A 160 -25.11 8.24 16.22
CA GLU A 160 -26.52 8.41 15.84
C GLU A 160 -26.69 9.58 14.85
N GLY A 161 -27.82 9.59 14.12
CA GLY A 161 -28.20 10.69 13.25
C GLY A 161 -27.23 10.93 12.08
N SER A 162 -26.82 12.18 11.84
CA SER A 162 -25.96 12.57 10.72
C SER A 162 -24.55 11.94 10.79
N VAL A 163 -24.03 11.70 11.99
CA VAL A 163 -22.72 11.07 12.20
C VAL A 163 -22.72 9.61 11.76
N LEU A 164 -23.86 8.93 11.91
CA LEU A 164 -24.05 7.55 11.45
C LEU A 164 -23.98 7.46 9.91
N GLU A 165 -24.61 8.40 9.21
CA GLU A 165 -24.60 8.44 7.73
C GLU A 165 -23.22 8.78 7.17
N GLU A 166 -22.46 9.62 7.88
CA GLU A 166 -21.05 9.88 7.58
C GLU A 166 -20.20 8.61 7.74
N ALA A 167 -20.32 7.93 8.89
CA ALA A 167 -19.60 6.69 9.17
C ALA A 167 -19.92 5.57 8.18
N LYS A 168 -21.18 5.47 7.71
CA LYS A 168 -21.58 4.56 6.63
C LYS A 168 -20.90 4.89 5.30
N THR A 169 -20.80 6.18 4.98
CA THR A 169 -20.18 6.65 3.72
C THR A 169 -18.67 6.37 3.71
N ILE A 170 -17.99 6.61 4.83
CA ILE A 170 -16.58 6.24 5.03
C ILE A 170 -16.38 4.74 4.80
N ASN A 171 -17.16 3.92 5.50
CA ASN A 171 -17.06 2.46 5.41
C ASN A 171 -17.39 1.91 4.02
N LYS A 172 -18.31 2.55 3.29
CA LYS A 172 -18.59 2.21 1.89
C LYS A 172 -17.35 2.38 1.00
N SER A 173 -16.62 3.48 1.17
CA SER A 173 -15.41 3.74 0.37
C SER A 173 -14.27 2.76 0.69
N LEU A 174 -14.10 2.40 1.97
CA LEU A 174 -13.11 1.40 2.42
C LEU A 174 -13.49 -0.02 1.98
N SER A 175 -14.78 -0.36 1.99
CA SER A 175 -15.27 -1.65 1.49
C SER A 175 -15.05 -1.79 -0.01
N ALA A 176 -15.31 -0.73 -0.78
CA ALA A 176 -15.02 -0.70 -2.22
C ALA A 176 -13.52 -0.90 -2.50
N LEU A 177 -12.65 -0.30 -1.67
CA LEU A 177 -11.20 -0.51 -1.73
C LEU A 177 -10.81 -1.97 -1.47
N GLY A 178 -11.40 -2.61 -0.45
CA GLY A 178 -11.24 -4.03 -0.18
C GLY A 178 -11.66 -4.91 -1.38
N ASN A 179 -12.81 -4.61 -1.99
CA ASN A 179 -13.30 -5.33 -3.18
C ASN A 179 -12.35 -5.20 -4.38
N VAL A 180 -11.81 -4.00 -4.61
CA VAL A 180 -10.80 -3.76 -5.66
C VAL A 180 -9.56 -4.62 -5.43
N ILE A 181 -9.06 -4.69 -4.19
CA ILE A 181 -7.86 -5.48 -3.85
C ILE A 181 -8.11 -6.98 -3.98
N ASN A 182 -9.26 -7.45 -3.52
CA ASN A 182 -9.66 -8.85 -3.66
C ASN A 182 -9.77 -9.23 -5.14
N ALA A 183 -10.39 -8.39 -5.98
CA ALA A 183 -10.46 -8.60 -7.42
C ALA A 183 -9.07 -8.61 -8.09
N LEU A 184 -8.14 -7.78 -7.59
CA LEU A 184 -6.76 -7.74 -8.08
C LEU A 184 -5.91 -8.93 -7.64
N THR A 185 -6.26 -9.59 -6.52
CA THR A 185 -5.49 -10.70 -5.94
C THR A 185 -6.02 -12.05 -6.41
N CYS A 186 -7.34 -12.20 -6.52
CA CYS A 186 -8.01 -13.46 -6.87
C CYS A 186 -8.27 -13.64 -8.39
N GLY A 187 -7.77 -12.74 -9.23
CA GLY A 187 -7.97 -12.82 -10.69
C GLY A 187 -7.30 -14.07 -11.29
N SER A 188 -8.07 -14.89 -12.01
CA SER A 188 -7.52 -16.06 -12.71
C SER A 188 -6.60 -15.63 -13.87
N PRO A 189 -5.44 -16.29 -14.07
CA PRO A 189 -4.57 -16.01 -15.22
C PRO A 189 -5.34 -16.21 -16.53
N GLY A 190 -5.38 -15.18 -17.39
CA GLY A 190 -5.96 -15.28 -18.73
C GLY A 190 -7.44 -14.89 -18.87
N LYS A 191 -8.14 -14.50 -17.79
CA LYS A 191 -9.46 -13.86 -17.88
C LYS A 191 -9.38 -12.38 -17.53
N THR A 192 -10.09 -11.54 -18.30
CA THR A 192 -10.27 -10.14 -17.95
C THR A 192 -11.15 -10.05 -16.71
N ASN A 193 -10.54 -9.88 -15.54
CA ASN A 193 -11.29 -9.64 -14.31
C ASN A 193 -11.69 -8.16 -14.27
N TYR A 194 -13.00 -7.87 -14.17
CA TYR A 194 -13.45 -6.50 -13.96
C TYR A 194 -13.00 -6.04 -12.57
N ILE A 195 -12.20 -4.99 -12.51
CA ILE A 195 -11.78 -4.39 -11.24
C ILE A 195 -12.72 -3.21 -10.93
N PRO A 196 -13.45 -3.23 -9.80
CA PRO A 196 -14.49 -2.26 -9.47
C PRO A 196 -13.93 -0.91 -8.98
N TYR A 197 -12.95 -0.34 -9.69
CA TYR A 197 -12.40 0.98 -9.36
C TYR A 197 -13.47 2.08 -9.38
N ARG A 198 -14.61 1.87 -10.04
CA ARG A 198 -15.68 2.86 -10.16
C ARG A 198 -16.62 2.92 -8.95
N ASP A 199 -16.57 1.93 -8.06
CA ASP A 199 -17.52 1.77 -6.97
C ASP A 199 -17.36 2.84 -5.87
N SER A 200 -16.21 3.53 -5.83
CA SER A 200 -16.00 4.71 -4.99
C SER A 200 -15.06 5.73 -5.64
N LYS A 201 -15.14 7.00 -5.24
CA LYS A 201 -14.17 8.02 -5.70
C LYS A 201 -12.76 7.73 -5.21
N LEU A 202 -12.64 7.20 -4.00
CA LEU A 202 -11.37 6.79 -3.42
C LEU A 202 -10.66 5.76 -4.33
N THR A 203 -11.37 4.70 -4.71
CA THR A 203 -10.80 3.66 -5.59
C THR A 203 -10.46 4.18 -6.99
N ARG A 204 -11.16 5.21 -7.49
CA ARG A 204 -10.77 5.89 -8.74
C ARG A 204 -9.49 6.70 -8.60
N ILE A 205 -9.30 7.38 -7.48
CA ILE A 205 -8.08 8.17 -7.21
C ILE A 205 -6.89 7.23 -7.02
N LEU A 206 -7.09 6.10 -6.33
CA LEU A 206 -6.08 5.10 -6.05
C LEU A 206 -5.83 4.10 -7.20
N GLN A 207 -6.56 4.21 -8.32
CA GLN A 207 -6.43 3.28 -9.44
C GLN A 207 -4.99 3.21 -9.96
N ASP A 208 -4.32 4.35 -10.07
CA ASP A 208 -2.92 4.41 -10.52
C ASP A 208 -1.96 3.82 -9.47
N ALA A 209 -2.27 3.98 -8.18
CA ALA A 209 -1.45 3.46 -7.08
C ALA A 209 -1.55 1.94 -6.94
N LEU A 210 -2.76 1.40 -7.10
CA LEU A 210 -3.05 -0.03 -6.93
C LEU A 210 -2.80 -0.81 -8.22
N GLY A 211 -3.21 -0.31 -9.38
CA GLY A 211 -3.17 -1.04 -10.65
C GLY A 211 -2.24 -0.45 -11.71
N GLY A 212 -1.74 0.77 -11.51
CA GLY A 212 -1.04 1.55 -12.52
C GLY A 212 0.48 1.57 -12.38
N ASN A 213 1.08 2.65 -12.90
CA ASN A 213 2.52 2.91 -12.87
C ASN A 213 2.84 3.98 -11.81
N SER A 214 2.83 3.55 -10.55
CA SER A 214 3.19 4.36 -9.38
C SER A 214 4.01 3.50 -8.42
N ARG A 215 5.05 4.08 -7.81
CA ARG A 215 5.69 3.49 -6.65
C ARG A 215 4.78 3.74 -5.45
N THR A 216 4.21 2.66 -4.93
CA THR A 216 3.18 2.74 -3.88
C THR A 216 3.69 2.08 -2.61
N ALA A 217 3.43 2.71 -1.47
CA ALA A 217 3.59 2.10 -0.16
C ALA A 217 2.27 2.16 0.63
N LEU A 218 2.01 1.11 1.40
CA LEU A 218 0.92 1.01 2.36
C LEU A 218 1.51 0.85 3.76
N LEU A 219 1.07 1.69 4.70
CA LEU A 219 1.35 1.57 6.13
C LEU A 219 0.08 1.16 6.87
N CYS A 220 0.01 -0.10 7.27
CA CYS A 220 -1.03 -0.65 8.13
C CYS A 220 -0.82 -0.14 9.56
N CYS A 221 -1.67 0.77 10.02
CA CYS A 221 -1.62 1.39 11.33
C CYS A 221 -2.53 0.62 12.28
N CYS A 222 -1.95 -0.03 13.29
CA CYS A 222 -2.66 -0.93 14.19
C CYS A 222 -2.49 -0.49 15.66
N SER A 223 -3.53 -0.72 16.46
CA SER A 223 -3.40 -0.71 17.92
C SER A 223 -2.95 -2.09 18.39
N PRO A 224 -2.00 -2.18 19.34
CA PRO A 224 -1.65 -3.45 19.96
C PRO A 224 -2.67 -3.87 21.01
N SER A 225 -3.63 -3.02 21.42
CA SER A 225 -4.64 -3.35 22.43
C SER A 225 -5.54 -4.50 21.99
N SER A 226 -5.81 -5.46 22.88
CA SER A 226 -6.75 -6.56 22.64
C SER A 226 -8.18 -6.08 22.35
N SER A 227 -8.59 -4.93 22.91
CA SER A 227 -9.90 -4.31 22.62
C SER A 227 -10.11 -3.90 21.16
N ASN A 228 -8.99 -3.66 20.47
CA ASN A 228 -8.95 -3.25 19.07
C ASN A 228 -8.53 -4.40 18.16
N ALA A 229 -8.47 -5.64 18.68
CA ALA A 229 -7.96 -6.78 17.94
C ALA A 229 -8.75 -7.05 16.65
N THR A 230 -10.09 -6.91 16.66
CA THR A 230 -10.90 -7.07 15.45
C THR A 230 -10.48 -6.13 14.31
N GLU A 231 -10.19 -4.87 14.65
CA GLU A 231 -9.91 -3.80 13.68
C GLU A 231 -8.48 -3.90 13.18
N SER A 232 -7.53 -4.15 14.10
CA SER A 232 -6.15 -4.46 13.76
C SER A 232 -6.08 -5.69 12.85
N LEU A 233 -6.78 -6.78 13.18
CA LEU A 233 -6.81 -7.99 12.33
C LEU A 233 -7.35 -7.71 10.92
N SER A 234 -8.41 -6.91 10.82
CA SER A 234 -8.99 -6.51 9.53
C SER A 234 -7.99 -5.69 8.70
N THR A 235 -7.29 -4.74 9.34
CA THR A 235 -6.23 -3.93 8.73
C THR A 235 -5.06 -4.79 8.24
N LEU A 236 -4.63 -5.76 9.04
CA LEU A 236 -3.53 -6.65 8.71
C LEU A 236 -3.89 -7.61 7.57
N ARG A 237 -5.10 -8.19 7.57
CA ARG A 237 -5.60 -9.00 6.46
C ARG A 237 -5.64 -8.22 5.15
N PHE A 238 -6.07 -6.96 5.22
CA PHE A 238 -6.04 -6.05 4.07
C PHE A 238 -4.62 -5.85 3.53
N GLY A 239 -3.64 -5.58 4.40
CA GLY A 239 -2.24 -5.48 4.02
C GLY A 239 -1.70 -6.76 3.39
N THR A 240 -2.05 -7.92 3.95
CA THR A 240 -1.61 -9.24 3.44
C THR A 240 -2.09 -9.47 2.01
N SER A 241 -3.34 -9.15 1.69
CA SER A 241 -3.87 -9.28 0.33
C SER A 241 -3.06 -8.47 -0.69
N LEU A 242 -2.60 -7.26 -0.32
CA LEU A 242 -1.74 -6.44 -1.17
C LEU A 242 -0.31 -6.98 -1.28
N SER A 243 0.26 -7.46 -0.18
CA SER A 243 1.60 -8.06 -0.12
C SER A 243 1.70 -9.30 -1.03
N VAL A 244 0.70 -10.19 -0.96
CA VAL A 244 0.65 -11.41 -1.80
C VAL A 244 0.66 -11.06 -3.29
N ARG A 245 -0.10 -10.05 -3.71
CA ARG A 245 -0.11 -9.60 -5.10
C ARG A 245 1.26 -9.08 -5.55
N THR A 246 1.94 -8.31 -4.72
CA THR A 246 3.30 -7.83 -4.99
C THR A 246 4.28 -8.99 -5.15
N ARG A 247 4.21 -10.01 -4.29
CA ARG A 247 5.07 -11.21 -4.40
C ARG A 247 4.80 -11.98 -5.69
N LEU A 248 3.55 -12.14 -6.09
CA LEU A 248 3.17 -12.77 -7.36
C LEU A 248 3.66 -11.97 -8.57
N SER A 249 3.61 -10.64 -8.55
CA SER A 249 4.14 -9.81 -9.64
C SER A 249 5.66 -9.88 -9.74
N LYS A 250 6.38 -9.81 -8.61
CA LYS A 250 7.85 -9.99 -8.55
C LYS A 250 8.27 -11.37 -9.06
N ALA A 251 7.62 -12.44 -8.63
CA ALA A 251 7.91 -13.80 -9.08
C ALA A 251 7.71 -13.96 -10.60
N ARG A 252 6.67 -13.33 -11.17
CA ARG A 252 6.42 -13.35 -12.62
C ARG A 252 7.49 -12.59 -13.41
N VAL A 253 7.95 -11.45 -12.90
CA VAL A 253 9.03 -10.66 -13.53
C VAL A 253 10.35 -11.41 -13.46
N ALA A 254 10.75 -11.92 -12.28
CA ALA A 254 11.96 -12.71 -12.13
C ALA A 254 11.96 -13.97 -13.00
N ALA A 255 10.81 -14.64 -13.14
CA ALA A 255 10.67 -15.76 -14.07
C ALA A 255 10.82 -15.35 -15.54
N ALA A 256 10.35 -14.17 -15.93
CA ALA A 256 10.52 -13.65 -17.29
C ALA A 256 11.97 -13.24 -17.57
N GLU A 257 12.65 -12.62 -16.62
CA GLU A 257 14.08 -12.28 -16.73
C GLU A 257 14.95 -13.52 -16.85
N ARG A 258 14.66 -14.57 -16.06
CA ARG A 258 15.34 -15.87 -16.18
C ARG A 258 15.11 -16.52 -17.55
N LEU A 259 13.88 -16.47 -18.07
CA LEU A 259 13.57 -16.98 -19.40
C LEU A 259 14.32 -16.20 -20.50
N ASN A 260 14.41 -14.87 -20.38
CA ASN A 260 15.19 -14.04 -21.30
C ASN A 260 16.68 -14.36 -21.23
N ALA A 261 17.25 -14.54 -20.04
CA ALA A 261 18.64 -14.93 -19.86
C ALA A 261 18.95 -16.30 -20.51
N LEU A 262 18.09 -17.30 -20.28
CA LEU A 262 18.20 -18.61 -20.92
C LEU A 262 18.05 -18.53 -22.45
N GLN A 263 17.22 -17.61 -22.94
CA GLN A 263 17.09 -17.39 -24.38
C GLN A 263 18.35 -16.81 -25.00
N ILE A 264 19.00 -15.85 -24.33
CA ILE A 264 20.27 -15.27 -24.77
C ILE A 264 21.36 -16.35 -24.81
N GLU A 265 21.49 -17.15 -23.74
CA GLU A 265 22.44 -18.26 -23.66
C GLU A 265 22.19 -19.34 -24.74
N ALA A 266 20.92 -19.65 -25.04
CA ALA A 266 20.56 -20.58 -26.09
C ALA A 266 20.90 -20.06 -27.49
N VAL A 267 20.81 -18.74 -27.73
CA VAL A 267 21.25 -18.09 -28.97
C VAL A 267 22.77 -18.16 -29.10
N GLU A 268 23.52 -17.86 -28.04
CA GLU A 268 24.99 -17.92 -28.02
C GLU A 268 25.52 -19.33 -28.28
N ASN A 269 24.83 -20.34 -27.74
CA ASN A 269 25.17 -21.76 -27.96
C ASN A 269 24.62 -22.33 -29.28
N GLY A 270 23.98 -21.52 -30.13
CA GLY A 270 23.42 -21.95 -31.43
C GLY A 270 22.26 -22.94 -31.33
N ASN A 271 21.61 -23.06 -30.17
CA ASN A 271 20.56 -24.05 -29.92
C ASN A 271 19.17 -23.51 -30.30
N THR A 272 18.92 -23.43 -31.61
CA THR A 272 17.71 -22.86 -32.22
C THR A 272 16.40 -23.49 -31.73
N ASN A 273 16.39 -24.79 -31.39
CA ASN A 273 15.21 -25.47 -30.84
C ASN A 273 14.79 -24.92 -29.48
N VAL A 274 15.75 -24.58 -28.62
CA VAL A 274 15.48 -24.00 -27.29
C VAL A 274 15.00 -22.56 -27.43
N VAL A 275 15.62 -21.78 -28.32
CA VAL A 275 15.21 -20.40 -28.62
C VAL A 275 13.76 -20.36 -29.13
N GLN A 276 13.38 -21.28 -30.02
CA GLN A 276 12.03 -21.34 -30.58
C GLN A 276 11.00 -21.70 -29.50
N LYS A 277 11.31 -22.68 -28.64
CA LYS A 277 10.42 -23.10 -27.55
C LYS A 277 10.26 -22.04 -26.45
N ILE A 278 11.32 -21.29 -26.12
CA ILE A 278 11.22 -20.15 -25.19
C ILE A 278 10.41 -19.00 -25.83
N SER A 279 10.59 -18.74 -27.13
CA SER A 279 9.82 -17.72 -27.85
C SER A 279 8.32 -18.03 -27.87
N GLU A 280 7.93 -19.29 -28.06
CA GLU A 280 6.54 -19.73 -27.96
C GLU A 280 5.97 -19.49 -26.55
N LEU A 281 6.73 -19.83 -25.50
CA LEU A 281 6.33 -19.60 -24.10
C LEU A 281 6.18 -18.10 -23.76
N LEU A 282 6.99 -17.23 -24.37
CA LEU A 282 6.89 -15.77 -24.21
C LEU A 282 5.73 -15.18 -25.01
N GLN A 283 5.46 -15.66 -26.23
CA GLN A 283 4.33 -15.22 -27.06
C GLN A 283 2.97 -15.62 -26.46
N VAL A 284 2.87 -16.79 -25.81
CA VAL A 284 1.66 -17.18 -25.05
C VAL A 284 1.35 -16.17 -23.93
N ARG A 285 2.37 -15.49 -23.37
CA ARG A 285 2.17 -14.43 -22.37
C ARG A 285 1.72 -13.10 -22.99
N SER A 286 2.21 -12.70 -24.17
CA SER A 286 1.81 -11.45 -24.83
C SER A 286 0.45 -11.53 -25.53
N LEU A 287 0.00 -12.73 -25.91
CA LEU A 287 -1.30 -12.95 -26.56
C LEU A 287 -2.49 -12.93 -25.59
N SER A 288 -2.27 -12.86 -24.27
CA SER A 288 -3.33 -12.63 -23.29
C SER A 288 -3.93 -11.21 -23.31
N SER A 289 -3.47 -10.34 -24.23
CA SER A 289 -4.01 -9.00 -24.50
C SER A 289 -4.53 -8.75 -25.91
N PHE A 290 -4.68 -9.77 -26.78
CA PHE A 290 -5.20 -9.56 -28.14
C PHE A 290 -6.64 -10.06 -28.27
N LYS A 291 -7.58 -9.11 -28.48
CA LYS A 291 -8.99 -9.38 -28.82
C LYS A 291 -9.07 -10.26 -30.07
N MET A 292 -9.88 -11.32 -30.01
CA MET A 292 -10.38 -11.98 -31.21
C MET A 292 -11.51 -11.16 -31.83
N PRO A 293 -11.54 -10.95 -33.15
CA PRO A 293 -12.70 -10.43 -33.85
C PRO A 293 -13.65 -11.56 -34.21
N LYS A 294 -14.92 -11.42 -33.83
CA LYS A 294 -16.04 -11.15 -34.74
C LYS A 294 -17.21 -10.62 -33.91
#